data_AF-A0A182J3M5-F1
#
_entry.id   AF-A0A182J3M5-F1
#
_cell.length_a   1.000
_cell.length_b   1.000
_cell.length_c   1.000
_cell.angle_alpha   90.00
_cell.angle_beta   90.00
_cell.angle_gamma   90.00
#
_symmetry.space_group_name_H-M   'P 1'
#
loop_
_entity.id
_entity.type
_entity.pdbx_description
1 polymer ?
#
loop_
_entity_poly.entity_id
_entity_poly.type
_entity_poly.pdbx_seq_one_letter_code
_entity_poly.pdbx_strand_id
1 'polypeptide(L)'
;MSLSVNIGELDKEWSELADEYRSLESANQSYLELHERLEEMQEKCTKQIQHQLYRMQQISKNLKSYLRKEVPSPEEKEKATLLEKNIMKRKAQIHEIEQGLPQQNSRYLKIILGDVNVSILNRNDKVRYKDEYEKFKLILNVIGLLLSFLNILFNLRQFMFFNVYISLVQYMQFRYQKGVLYRLKALGERHNMDITIEGFHSWMWRGLSFLIPFLFAGYIFQCYNAWTLYQLTKHPDATWQIPVLSILFLILFIGNTMTTLLVIPQKLSDDTENRYRLMNLIASKKQTNVREQAPEATSPNIGAQQAVFLRDPDLMRKTFQVEGTFPKHPLPESWTYFNKKFGYQRGLFFMDGKDWLQARQIFNKPLLKDFIWMEPPIRNVCEAKVVDIEKMSDQHTAFEGIESFLYKWSVEVVLSVMLGKSFEQCQASSEFRELVQQFSRVVYDIFKHSAELMNIPPTIADRLNVQAWQQFERVVPETIRLASEIIEFGIQHKHSNDGLLDLMTQKLEKSLMMRIFIDFIIAAGDTTLVLLSLYSSGRDERFFSDPEQFNPYRWDRSIAKTSSSTTTAAASLPFALGARSCIGQKIAQLQMHYLLSMILTKFDMSIPEKQRQQQIKPILKMITVPNMPVQVIFKSI
;
A
#
# COMPACT_ATOMS: atom_id res chain seq x y z
N MET A 1 -37.04 37.98 36.90
CA MET A 1 -38.23 37.46 36.19
C MET A 1 -38.14 35.95 36.20
N SER A 2 -38.85 35.29 37.11
CA SER A 2 -39.03 33.84 37.09
C SER A 2 -39.94 33.49 35.91
N LEU A 3 -39.41 32.78 34.92
CA LEU A 3 -40.24 32.11 33.92
C LEU A 3 -41.03 31.04 34.66
N SER A 4 -42.28 31.34 35.02
CA SER A 4 -43.20 30.37 35.56
C SER A 4 -43.51 29.36 34.45
N VAL A 5 -42.81 28.23 34.45
CA VAL A 5 -43.15 27.09 33.59
C VAL A 5 -44.60 26.74 33.87
N ASN A 6 -45.44 26.82 32.84
CA ASN A 6 -46.86 26.58 32.95
C ASN A 6 -47.09 25.06 32.98
N ILE A 7 -47.85 24.57 33.96
CA ILE A 7 -48.13 23.14 34.09
C ILE A 7 -48.85 22.57 32.86
N GLY A 8 -49.58 23.39 32.11
CA GLY A 8 -50.18 22.97 30.84
C GLY A 8 -49.17 22.75 29.70
N GLU A 9 -48.01 23.42 29.73
CA GLU A 9 -46.92 23.14 28.77
C GLU A 9 -46.20 21.83 29.12
N LEU A 10 -45.98 21.56 30.42
CA LEU A 10 -45.41 20.28 30.88
C LEU A 10 -46.33 19.10 30.60
N ASP A 11 -47.66 19.27 30.73
CA ASP A 11 -48.63 18.20 30.43
C ASP A 11 -48.69 17.89 28.92
N LYS A 12 -48.47 18.92 28.09
CA LYS A 12 -48.31 18.75 26.64
C LYS A 12 -47.00 18.05 26.28
N GLU A 13 -45.87 18.46 26.87
CA GLU A 13 -44.58 17.77 26.68
C GLU A 13 -44.63 16.31 27.16
N TRP A 14 -45.32 16.04 28.27
CA TRP A 14 -45.52 14.68 28.77
C TRP A 14 -46.37 13.83 27.81
N SER A 15 -47.40 14.43 27.21
CA SER A 15 -48.23 13.76 26.20
C SER A 15 -47.44 13.44 24.93
N GLU A 16 -46.59 14.37 24.47
CA GLU A 16 -45.68 14.16 23.34
C GLU A 16 -44.65 13.06 23.65
N LEU A 17 -44.07 13.04 24.85
CA LEU A 17 -43.15 12.00 25.30
C LEU A 17 -43.84 10.62 25.43
N ALA A 18 -45.10 10.57 25.87
CA ALA A 18 -45.87 9.35 25.95
C ALA A 18 -46.15 8.76 24.54
N ASP A 19 -46.33 9.60 23.53
CA ASP A 19 -46.46 9.17 22.15
C ASP A 19 -45.13 8.70 21.56
N GLU A 20 -44.01 9.36 21.89
CA GLU A 20 -42.66 8.87 21.55
C GLU A 20 -42.37 7.49 22.19
N TYR A 21 -42.81 7.28 23.44
CA TYR A 21 -42.65 6.01 24.13
C TYR A 21 -43.39 4.87 23.42
N ARG A 22 -44.58 5.11 22.84
CA ARG A 22 -45.27 4.09 22.03
C ARG A 22 -44.47 3.68 20.80
N SER A 23 -43.78 4.63 20.17
CA SER A 23 -42.87 4.31 19.05
C SER A 23 -41.65 3.52 19.51
N LEU A 24 -41.11 3.82 20.70
CA LEU A 24 -40.04 3.04 21.33
C LEU A 24 -40.48 1.62 21.66
N GLU A 25 -41.69 1.45 22.19
CA GLU A 25 -42.26 0.14 22.54
C GLU A 25 -42.44 -0.74 21.30
N SER A 26 -42.94 -0.17 20.20
CA SER A 26 -43.04 -0.87 18.92
C SER A 26 -41.66 -1.25 18.35
N ALA A 27 -40.68 -0.37 18.45
CA ALA A 27 -39.30 -0.65 18.04
C ALA A 27 -38.67 -1.76 18.91
N ASN A 28 -38.94 -1.79 20.21
CA ASN A 28 -38.46 -2.82 21.12
C ASN A 28 -39.10 -4.18 20.85
N GLN A 29 -40.41 -4.24 20.57
CA GLN A 29 -41.08 -5.47 20.16
C GLN A 29 -40.45 -6.04 18.87
N SER A 30 -40.23 -5.17 17.88
CA SER A 30 -39.55 -5.56 16.63
C SER A 30 -38.13 -6.07 16.87
N TYR A 31 -37.39 -5.44 17.80
CA TYR A 31 -36.06 -5.88 18.21
C TYR A 31 -36.08 -7.28 18.84
N LEU A 32 -37.02 -7.55 19.75
CA LEU A 32 -37.16 -8.86 20.41
C LEU A 32 -37.49 -9.97 19.40
N GLU A 33 -38.39 -9.72 18.45
CA GLU A 33 -38.72 -10.68 17.38
C GLU A 33 -37.51 -10.97 16.47
N LEU A 34 -36.73 -9.94 16.12
CA LEU A 34 -35.50 -10.08 15.34
C LEU A 34 -34.43 -10.84 16.12
N HIS A 35 -34.34 -10.65 17.43
CA HIS A 35 -33.40 -11.36 18.31
C HIS A 35 -33.73 -12.85 18.37
N GLU A 36 -35.00 -13.20 18.59
CA GLU A 36 -35.45 -14.60 18.63
C GLU A 36 -35.20 -15.32 17.30
N ARG A 37 -35.53 -14.67 16.17
CA ARG A 37 -35.20 -15.19 14.82
C ARG A 37 -33.70 -15.38 14.58
N LEU A 38 -32.88 -14.48 15.12
CA LEU A 38 -31.42 -14.59 15.01
C LEU A 38 -30.92 -15.82 15.77
N GLU A 39 -31.41 -16.05 16.98
CA GLU A 39 -31.04 -17.22 17.80
C GLU A 39 -31.45 -18.54 17.12
N GLU A 40 -32.67 -18.63 16.59
CA GLU A 40 -33.13 -19.81 15.85
C GLU A 40 -32.24 -20.14 14.64
N MET A 41 -31.86 -19.11 13.87
CA MET A 41 -30.99 -19.28 12.71
C MET A 41 -29.57 -19.67 13.12
N GLN A 42 -29.04 -19.11 14.20
CA GLN A 42 -27.73 -19.50 14.74
C GLN A 42 -27.70 -20.96 15.18
N GLU A 43 -28.74 -21.43 15.88
CA GLU A 43 -28.84 -22.82 16.32
C GLU A 43 -28.93 -23.78 15.11
N LYS A 44 -29.76 -23.42 14.11
CA LYS A 44 -29.90 -24.18 12.87
C LYS A 44 -28.58 -24.30 12.11
N CYS A 45 -27.85 -23.21 11.93
CA CYS A 45 -26.54 -23.22 11.28
C CYS A 45 -25.54 -24.09 12.05
N THR A 46 -25.51 -23.98 13.38
CA THR A 46 -24.61 -24.76 14.24
C THR A 46 -24.88 -26.26 14.11
N LYS A 47 -26.15 -26.69 14.16
CA LYS A 47 -26.55 -28.09 13.97
C LYS A 47 -26.14 -28.63 12.59
N GLN A 48 -26.32 -27.84 11.53
CA GLN A 48 -25.95 -28.26 10.17
C GLN A 48 -24.43 -28.38 9.99
N ILE A 49 -23.66 -27.47 10.59
CA ILE A 49 -22.20 -27.52 10.59
C ILE A 49 -21.70 -28.78 11.29
N GLN A 50 -22.21 -29.07 12.49
CA GLN A 50 -21.85 -30.29 13.24
C GLN A 50 -22.15 -31.55 12.42
N HIS A 51 -23.32 -31.59 11.76
CA HIS A 51 -23.69 -32.71 10.90
C HIS A 51 -22.73 -32.89 9.70
N GLN A 52 -22.35 -31.80 9.03
CA GLN A 52 -21.40 -31.83 7.92
C GLN A 52 -20.02 -32.32 8.38
N LEU A 53 -19.49 -31.77 9.47
CA LEU A 53 -18.19 -32.16 10.04
C LEU A 53 -18.17 -33.65 10.41
N TYR A 54 -19.25 -34.15 11.03
CA TYR A 54 -19.41 -35.56 11.34
C TYR A 54 -19.37 -36.44 10.08
N ARG A 55 -20.16 -36.11 9.05
CA ARG A 55 -20.19 -36.89 7.79
C ARG A 55 -18.82 -36.89 7.10
N MET A 56 -18.14 -35.75 7.07
CA MET A 56 -16.82 -35.64 6.48
C MET A 56 -15.77 -36.45 7.24
N GLN A 57 -15.88 -36.52 8.56
CA GLN A 57 -15.01 -37.36 9.39
C GLN A 57 -15.23 -38.86 9.09
N GLN A 58 -16.48 -39.29 8.91
CA GLN A 58 -16.79 -40.67 8.49
C GLN A 58 -16.23 -40.99 7.10
N ILE A 59 -16.41 -40.09 6.12
CA ILE A 59 -15.87 -40.26 4.76
C ILE A 59 -14.33 -40.36 4.81
N SER A 60 -13.66 -39.49 5.57
CA SER A 60 -12.21 -39.52 5.71
C SER A 60 -11.71 -40.81 6.39
N LYS A 61 -12.43 -41.31 7.40
CA LYS A 61 -12.12 -42.58 8.06
C LYS A 61 -12.27 -43.76 7.12
N ASN A 62 -13.34 -43.80 6.33
CA ASN A 62 -13.60 -44.86 5.36
C ASN A 62 -12.56 -44.85 4.23
N LEU A 63 -12.20 -43.66 3.73
CA LEU A 63 -11.17 -43.50 2.71
C LEU A 63 -9.79 -43.99 3.20
N LYS A 64 -9.41 -43.63 4.43
CA LYS A 64 -8.16 -44.13 5.05
C LYS A 64 -8.18 -45.64 5.25
N SER A 65 -9.33 -46.23 5.55
CA SER A 65 -9.48 -47.69 5.68
C SER A 65 -9.36 -48.39 4.32
N TYR A 66 -9.91 -47.80 3.27
CA TYR A 66 -9.84 -48.32 1.89
C TYR A 66 -8.40 -48.33 1.37
N LEU A 67 -7.70 -47.20 1.48
CA LEU A 67 -6.30 -47.03 1.08
C LEU A 67 -5.30 -47.93 1.84
N ARG A 68 -5.71 -48.49 2.99
CA ARG A 68 -4.89 -49.44 3.78
C ARG A 68 -5.14 -50.90 3.42
N LYS A 69 -6.29 -51.24 2.84
CA LYS A 69 -6.71 -52.63 2.60
C LYS A 69 -6.49 -53.08 1.15
N GLU A 70 -6.58 -52.17 0.19
CA GLU A 70 -6.44 -52.48 -1.24
C GLU A 70 -5.27 -51.72 -1.85
N VAL A 71 -4.57 -52.32 -2.82
CA VAL A 71 -3.58 -51.61 -3.65
C VAL A 71 -4.37 -50.86 -4.72
N PRO A 72 -4.53 -49.53 -4.63
CA PRO A 72 -5.44 -48.81 -5.51
C PRO A 72 -4.80 -48.61 -6.87
N SER A 73 -5.61 -48.70 -7.93
CA SER A 73 -5.19 -48.37 -9.29
C SER A 73 -4.80 -46.89 -9.40
N PRO A 74 -4.03 -46.49 -10.45
CA PRO A 74 -3.64 -45.09 -10.65
C PRO A 74 -4.84 -44.12 -10.66
N GLU A 75 -5.95 -44.53 -11.26
CA GLU A 75 -7.19 -43.74 -11.36
C GLU A 75 -7.91 -43.62 -10.01
N GLU A 76 -7.90 -44.68 -9.19
CA GLU A 76 -8.48 -44.67 -7.84
C GLU A 76 -7.63 -43.83 -6.86
N LYS A 77 -6.29 -43.83 -7.02
CA LYS A 77 -5.41 -42.93 -6.27
C LYS A 77 -5.67 -41.46 -6.60
N GLU A 78 -5.91 -41.14 -7.87
CA GLU A 78 -6.26 -39.78 -8.28
C GLU A 78 -7.61 -39.35 -7.70
N LYS A 79 -8.63 -40.22 -7.77
CA LYS A 79 -9.96 -39.97 -7.16
C LYS A 79 -9.89 -39.81 -5.64
N ALA A 80 -9.09 -40.63 -4.96
CA ALA A 80 -8.87 -40.52 -3.51
C ALA A 80 -8.21 -39.17 -3.15
N THR A 81 -7.19 -38.76 -3.90
CA THR A 81 -6.49 -37.48 -3.70
C THR A 81 -7.43 -36.30 -3.94
N LEU A 82 -8.28 -36.37 -4.97
CA LEU A 82 -9.30 -35.37 -5.26
C LEU A 82 -10.37 -35.29 -4.15
N LEU A 83 -10.79 -36.43 -3.61
CA LEU A 83 -11.74 -36.50 -2.51
C LEU A 83 -11.18 -35.89 -1.21
N GLU A 84 -9.93 -36.18 -0.87
CA GLU A 84 -9.24 -35.53 0.26
C GLU A 84 -9.14 -34.02 0.08
N LYS A 85 -8.79 -33.56 -1.13
CA LYS A 85 -8.75 -32.14 -1.48
C LYS A 85 -10.12 -31.47 -1.32
N ASN A 86 -11.19 -32.14 -1.74
CA ASN A 86 -12.56 -31.63 -1.60
C ASN A 86 -13.02 -31.59 -0.13
N ILE A 87 -12.64 -32.57 0.68
CA ILE A 87 -12.90 -32.58 2.12
C ILE A 87 -12.18 -31.41 2.80
N MET A 88 -10.91 -31.16 2.45
CA MET A 88 -10.17 -30.01 2.97
C MET A 88 -10.81 -28.68 2.55
N LYS A 89 -11.20 -28.54 1.27
CA LYS A 89 -11.90 -27.34 0.76
C LYS A 89 -13.20 -27.08 1.53
N ARG A 90 -14.00 -28.12 1.76
CA ARG A 90 -15.27 -28.00 2.48
C ARG A 90 -15.07 -27.64 3.96
N LYS A 91 -14.02 -28.16 4.62
CA LYS A 91 -13.66 -27.77 6.00
C LYS A 91 -13.35 -26.28 6.10
N ALA A 92 -12.62 -25.73 5.13
CA ALA A 92 -12.29 -24.30 5.12
C ALA A 92 -13.55 -23.43 4.97
N GLN A 93 -14.47 -23.81 4.08
CA GLN A 93 -15.75 -23.10 3.90
C GLN A 93 -16.64 -23.17 5.15
N ILE A 94 -16.68 -24.31 5.83
CA ILE A 94 -17.43 -24.46 7.08
C ILE A 94 -16.83 -23.57 8.18
N HIS A 95 -15.50 -23.52 8.28
CA HIS A 95 -14.81 -22.68 9.26
C HIS A 95 -15.12 -21.19 9.06
N GLU A 96 -15.24 -20.73 7.82
CA GLU A 96 -15.65 -19.35 7.50
C GLU A 96 -17.07 -19.05 7.98
N ILE A 97 -18.00 -19.99 7.84
CA ILE A 97 -19.37 -19.86 8.37
C ILE A 97 -19.37 -19.86 9.90
N GLU A 98 -18.55 -20.70 10.55
CA GLU A 98 -18.41 -20.74 12.02
C GLU A 98 -17.88 -19.42 12.62
N GLN A 99 -17.09 -18.64 11.87
CA GLN A 99 -16.59 -17.33 12.34
C GLN A 99 -17.71 -16.30 12.55
N GLY A 100 -18.86 -16.48 11.88
CA GLY A 100 -20.04 -15.63 12.02
C GLY A 100 -20.99 -16.04 13.14
N LEU A 101 -20.76 -17.19 13.79
CA LEU A 101 -21.63 -17.76 14.82
C LEU A 101 -21.06 -17.54 16.24
N PRO A 102 -21.89 -17.59 17.30
CA PRO A 102 -21.41 -17.55 18.68
C PRO A 102 -20.44 -18.72 18.95
N GLN A 103 -19.30 -18.44 19.59
CA GLN A 103 -18.31 -19.45 19.94
C GLN A 103 -18.36 -19.80 21.42
N GLN A 104 -18.13 -21.07 21.76
CA GLN A 104 -17.97 -21.49 23.14
C GLN A 104 -16.58 -21.10 23.67
N ASN A 105 -16.53 -20.62 24.92
CA ASN A 105 -15.28 -20.26 25.57
C ASN A 105 -14.32 -21.46 25.66
N SER A 106 -13.02 -21.20 25.45
CA SER A 106 -11.99 -22.21 25.70
C SER A 106 -11.97 -22.62 27.19
N ARG A 107 -11.49 -23.82 27.50
CA ARG A 107 -11.44 -24.33 28.90
C ARG A 107 -10.79 -23.35 29.88
N TYR A 108 -9.75 -22.64 29.44
CA TYR A 108 -9.08 -21.61 30.24
C TYR A 108 -10.00 -20.43 30.55
N LEU A 109 -10.68 -19.87 29.54
CA LEU A 109 -11.66 -18.80 29.74
C LEU A 109 -12.85 -19.26 30.59
N LYS A 110 -13.31 -20.50 30.39
CA LYS A 110 -14.45 -21.08 31.11
C LYS A 110 -14.17 -21.22 32.62
N ILE A 111 -12.92 -21.47 33.01
CA ILE A 111 -12.49 -21.51 34.41
C ILE A 111 -12.47 -20.11 35.05
N ILE A 112 -12.12 -19.08 34.28
CA ILE A 112 -11.91 -17.71 34.80
C ILE A 112 -13.21 -16.89 34.78
N LEU A 113 -14.00 -17.01 33.72
CA LEU A 113 -15.17 -16.17 33.43
C LEU A 113 -16.50 -16.92 33.55
N GLY A 114 -16.49 -18.24 33.74
CA GLY A 114 -17.70 -19.07 33.69
C GLY A 114 -18.26 -19.26 32.27
N ASP A 115 -19.52 -19.69 32.18
CA ASP A 115 -20.25 -19.89 30.90
C ASP A 115 -20.83 -18.59 30.33
N VAL A 116 -20.11 -17.47 30.49
CA VAL A 116 -20.53 -16.17 29.96
C VAL A 116 -20.30 -16.14 28.45
N ASN A 117 -21.38 -16.02 27.67
CA ASN A 117 -21.32 -15.87 26.23
C ASN A 117 -20.87 -14.45 25.86
N VAL A 118 -19.57 -14.27 25.58
CA VAL A 118 -18.98 -12.97 25.20
C VAL A 118 -19.11 -12.73 23.68
N SER A 119 -20.20 -13.19 23.07
CA SER A 119 -20.45 -13.00 21.64
C SER A 119 -20.96 -11.58 21.37
N ILE A 120 -20.03 -10.65 21.20
CA ILE A 120 -20.36 -9.29 20.77
C ILE A 120 -20.85 -9.37 19.31
N LEU A 121 -22.13 -9.14 19.03
CA LEU A 121 -22.71 -9.31 17.69
C LEU A 121 -22.22 -8.25 16.69
N ASN A 122 -21.89 -7.05 17.17
CA ASN A 122 -21.45 -5.92 16.34
C ASN A 122 -19.93 -5.94 16.09
N ARG A 123 -19.55 -5.91 14.81
CA ARG A 123 -18.16 -5.93 14.32
C ARG A 123 -17.32 -4.73 14.81
N ASN A 124 -17.95 -3.60 15.12
CA ASN A 124 -17.28 -2.41 15.63
C ASN A 124 -17.03 -2.48 17.15
N ASP A 125 -17.99 -3.01 17.90
CA ASP A 125 -17.88 -3.15 19.36
C ASP A 125 -16.87 -4.22 19.76
N LYS A 126 -16.76 -5.28 18.95
CA LYS A 126 -15.71 -6.32 19.01
C LYS A 126 -14.31 -5.72 18.95
N VAL A 127 -14.10 -4.78 18.04
CA VAL A 127 -12.82 -4.07 17.86
C VAL A 127 -12.54 -3.11 19.02
N ARG A 128 -13.57 -2.39 19.49
CA ARG A 128 -13.46 -1.45 20.61
C ARG A 128 -13.01 -2.16 21.88
N TYR A 129 -13.62 -3.29 22.23
CA TYR A 129 -13.25 -4.08 23.40
C TYR A 129 -11.78 -4.56 23.35
N LYS A 130 -11.31 -5.01 22.17
CA LYS A 130 -9.92 -5.49 22.01
C LYS A 130 -8.91 -4.36 22.10
N ASP A 131 -9.20 -3.20 21.50
CA ASP A 131 -8.36 -2.02 21.60
C ASP A 131 -8.28 -1.53 23.05
N GLU A 132 -9.38 -1.57 23.80
CA GLU A 132 -9.41 -1.24 25.23
C GLU A 132 -8.60 -2.22 26.08
N TYR A 133 -8.68 -3.53 25.83
CA TYR A 133 -7.88 -4.53 26.55
C TYR A 133 -6.37 -4.41 26.27
N GLU A 134 -5.97 -4.15 25.02
CA GLU A 134 -4.56 -3.93 24.67
C GLU A 134 -4.03 -2.61 25.25
N LYS A 135 -4.84 -1.54 25.22
CA LYS A 135 -4.53 -0.26 25.89
C LYS A 135 -4.36 -0.45 27.39
N PHE A 136 -5.23 -1.23 28.04
CA PHE A 136 -5.12 -1.56 29.45
C PHE A 136 -3.78 -2.23 29.79
N LYS A 137 -3.37 -3.24 29.02
CA LYS A 137 -2.05 -3.89 29.19
C LYS A 137 -0.89 -2.91 29.00
N LEU A 138 -0.96 -2.04 27.99
CA LEU A 138 0.07 -1.02 27.75
C LEU A 138 0.18 -0.04 28.92
N ILE A 139 -0.94 0.41 29.48
CA ILE A 139 -1.00 1.29 30.64
C ILE A 139 -0.33 0.60 31.84
N LEU A 140 -0.68 -0.66 32.12
CA LEU A 140 -0.04 -1.43 33.20
C LEU A 140 1.46 -1.59 33.00
N ASN A 141 1.94 -1.79 31.77
CA ASN A 141 3.37 -1.91 31.48
C ASN A 141 4.11 -0.58 31.61
N VAL A 142 3.50 0.54 31.21
CA VAL A 142 4.08 1.88 31.43
C VAL A 142 4.18 2.17 32.92
N ILE A 143 3.14 1.84 33.69
CA ILE A 143 3.16 1.94 35.15
C ILE A 143 4.27 1.05 35.72
N GLY A 144 4.37 -0.21 35.28
CA GLY A 144 5.43 -1.14 35.68
C GLY A 144 6.83 -0.65 35.34
N LEU A 145 7.02 0.00 34.20
CA LEU A 145 8.30 0.59 33.79
C LEU A 145 8.67 1.80 34.64
N LEU A 146 7.71 2.69 34.94
CA LEU A 146 7.91 3.84 35.81
C LEU A 146 8.23 3.42 37.25
N LEU A 147 7.48 2.45 37.78
CA LEU A 147 7.75 1.85 39.09
C LEU A 147 9.12 1.14 39.09
N SER A 148 9.49 0.50 37.98
CA SER A 148 10.82 -0.09 37.83
C SER A 148 11.92 0.99 37.84
N PHE A 149 11.73 2.11 37.15
CA PHE A 149 12.72 3.19 37.17
C PHE A 149 12.87 3.83 38.57
N LEU A 150 11.75 4.06 39.27
CA LEU A 150 11.72 4.60 40.63
C LEU A 150 12.40 3.66 41.64
N ASN A 151 12.27 2.35 41.45
CA ASN A 151 12.81 1.36 42.38
C ASN A 151 14.27 0.96 42.03
N ILE A 152 14.80 1.34 40.85
CA ILE A 152 16.27 1.29 40.56
C ILE A 152 17.05 2.25 41.47
N LEU A 153 16.42 3.34 41.94
CA LEU A 153 16.99 4.25 42.93
C LEU A 153 17.12 3.58 44.32
N PHE A 154 16.47 2.44 44.55
CA PHE A 154 16.46 1.67 45.78
C PHE A 154 16.98 0.22 45.57
N ASN A 155 18.22 0.11 45.07
CA ASN A 155 19.17 -0.99 45.23
C ASN A 155 18.62 -2.46 45.32
N LEU A 156 17.97 -2.96 44.26
CA LEU A 156 17.86 -4.40 43.96
C LEU A 156 18.02 -4.64 42.45
N ARG A 157 19.22 -5.04 41.99
CA ARG A 157 19.60 -4.93 40.56
C ARG A 157 18.94 -5.95 39.63
N GLN A 158 18.80 -7.22 40.02
CA GLN A 158 18.45 -8.31 39.09
C GLN A 158 16.99 -8.30 38.62
N PHE A 159 16.02 -8.22 39.54
CA PHE A 159 14.59 -8.22 39.20
C PHE A 159 14.20 -7.00 38.33
N MET A 160 14.92 -5.91 38.50
CA MET A 160 14.69 -4.65 37.78
C MET A 160 15.13 -4.74 36.32
N PHE A 161 16.28 -5.36 36.07
CA PHE A 161 16.69 -5.69 34.70
C PHE A 161 15.69 -6.64 34.01
N PHE A 162 15.11 -7.60 34.75
CA PHE A 162 14.07 -8.46 34.22
C PHE A 162 12.81 -7.67 33.84
N ASN A 163 12.36 -6.72 34.66
CA ASN A 163 11.18 -5.89 34.37
C ASN A 163 11.38 -4.97 33.17
N VAL A 164 12.55 -4.36 33.04
CA VAL A 164 12.90 -3.55 31.85
C VAL A 164 12.94 -4.44 30.60
N TYR A 165 13.57 -5.60 30.71
CA TYR A 165 13.68 -6.55 29.60
C TYR A 165 12.30 -7.07 29.15
N ILE A 166 11.44 -7.50 30.08
CA ILE A 166 10.11 -8.02 29.73
C ILE A 166 9.22 -6.92 29.14
N SER A 167 9.33 -5.67 29.62
CA SER A 167 8.61 -4.53 29.05
C SER A 167 9.02 -4.27 27.59
N LEU A 168 10.33 -4.37 27.29
CA LEU A 168 10.84 -4.25 25.92
C LEU A 168 10.33 -5.39 25.03
N VAL A 169 10.39 -6.64 25.51
CA VAL A 169 9.89 -7.81 24.77
C VAL A 169 8.39 -7.70 24.51
N GLN A 170 7.61 -7.24 25.49
CA GLN A 170 6.17 -7.02 25.34
C GLN A 170 5.85 -5.92 24.32
N TYR A 171 6.64 -4.84 24.28
CA TYR A 171 6.52 -3.83 23.22
C TYR A 171 6.82 -4.40 21.83
N MET A 172 7.85 -5.24 21.69
CA MET A 172 8.16 -5.92 20.43
C MET A 172 7.04 -6.89 20.01
N GLN A 173 6.52 -7.68 20.96
CA GLN A 173 5.37 -8.57 20.74
C GLN A 173 4.15 -7.77 20.28
N PHE A 174 3.84 -6.64 20.93
CA PHE A 174 2.75 -5.75 20.54
C PHE A 174 2.94 -5.20 19.12
N ARG A 175 4.12 -4.69 18.78
CA ARG A 175 4.41 -4.15 17.43
C ARG A 175 4.32 -5.24 16.36
N TYR A 176 4.81 -6.44 16.66
CA TYR A 176 4.71 -7.59 15.77
C TYR A 176 3.25 -8.01 15.56
N GLN A 177 2.49 -8.27 16.63
CA GLN A 177 1.08 -8.68 16.57
C GLN A 177 0.21 -7.62 15.89
N LYS A 178 0.44 -6.34 16.21
CA LYS A 178 -0.19 -5.20 15.53
C LYS A 178 0.11 -5.25 14.04
N GLY A 179 1.38 -5.29 13.63
CA GLY A 179 1.78 -5.32 12.22
C GLY A 179 1.26 -6.55 11.45
N VAL A 180 1.20 -7.72 12.09
CA VAL A 180 0.62 -8.95 11.51
C VAL A 180 -0.87 -8.80 11.28
N LEU A 181 -1.62 -8.36 12.30
CA LEU A 181 -3.06 -8.14 12.22
C LEU A 181 -3.41 -7.08 11.16
N TYR A 182 -2.62 -6.02 11.06
CA TYR A 182 -2.78 -5.01 10.01
C TYR A 182 -2.52 -5.55 8.60
N ARG A 183 -1.49 -6.40 8.41
CA ARG A 183 -1.19 -7.00 7.10
C ARG A 183 -2.27 -7.98 6.65
N LEU A 184 -2.73 -8.85 7.55
CA LEU A 184 -3.80 -9.81 7.25
C LEU A 184 -5.14 -9.10 6.98
N LYS A 185 -5.39 -7.98 7.67
CA LYS A 185 -6.53 -7.09 7.41
C LYS A 185 -6.43 -6.36 6.06
N ALA A 186 -5.23 -5.93 5.66
CA ALA A 186 -4.98 -5.27 4.37
C ALA A 186 -5.11 -6.21 3.16
N LEU A 187 -4.91 -7.52 3.37
CA LEU A 187 -5.01 -8.55 2.34
C LEU A 187 -6.41 -9.20 2.25
N GLY A 188 -7.33 -8.87 3.17
CA GLY A 188 -8.68 -9.43 3.22
C GLY A 188 -8.75 -10.88 3.71
N GLU A 189 -7.64 -11.47 4.17
CA GLU A 189 -7.57 -12.89 4.57
C GLU A 189 -7.90 -13.16 6.05
N ARG A 190 -8.07 -12.13 6.89
CA ARG A 190 -8.51 -12.28 8.28
C ARG A 190 -9.54 -11.23 8.69
N HIS A 191 -10.54 -11.65 9.45
CA HIS A 191 -11.65 -10.81 9.90
C HIS A 191 -11.32 -10.06 11.20
N ASN A 192 -12.10 -9.01 11.50
CA ASN A 192 -11.83 -7.93 12.47
C ASN A 192 -11.56 -8.37 13.93
N MET A 193 -11.59 -9.66 14.25
CA MET A 193 -11.40 -10.22 15.59
C MET A 193 -10.33 -11.29 15.72
N ASP A 194 -9.68 -11.72 14.64
CA ASP A 194 -8.77 -12.87 14.74
C ASP A 194 -7.68 -12.66 15.81
N ILE A 195 -7.68 -13.55 16.80
CA ILE A 195 -6.57 -13.70 17.73
C ILE A 195 -5.50 -14.48 16.96
N THR A 196 -4.22 -14.15 17.15
CA THR A 196 -3.11 -14.88 16.51
C THR A 196 -2.89 -16.26 17.13
N ILE A 197 -3.95 -17.08 17.26
CA ILE A 197 -3.83 -18.39 17.91
C ILE A 197 -3.83 -19.54 16.89
N GLU A 198 -4.55 -19.51 15.77
CA GLU A 198 -4.38 -20.55 14.74
C GLU A 198 -4.50 -19.97 13.32
N GLY A 199 -3.71 -20.52 12.37
CA GLY A 199 -3.70 -20.14 10.94
C GLY A 199 -2.81 -18.97 10.52
N PHE A 200 -1.48 -19.09 10.60
CA PHE A 200 -0.57 -18.07 10.03
C PHE A 200 -0.25 -18.48 8.58
N HIS A 201 -0.29 -17.55 7.64
CA HIS A 201 0.29 -17.76 6.30
C HIS A 201 1.82 -17.72 6.38
N SER A 202 2.46 -18.65 5.67
CA SER A 202 3.87 -18.95 5.83
C SER A 202 4.85 -17.86 5.37
N TRP A 203 4.43 -16.90 4.55
CA TRP A 203 5.31 -15.77 4.19
C TRP A 203 5.55 -14.81 5.38
N MET A 204 4.73 -14.87 6.44
CA MET A 204 4.83 -14.02 7.64
C MET A 204 5.82 -14.56 8.69
N TRP A 205 6.43 -15.72 8.43
CA TRP A 205 7.43 -16.36 9.30
C TRP A 205 8.66 -15.49 9.56
N ARG A 206 9.05 -14.65 8.58
CA ARG A 206 10.22 -13.75 8.69
C ARG A 206 10.15 -12.79 9.88
N GLY A 207 8.94 -12.43 10.34
CA GLY A 207 8.77 -11.57 11.51
C GLY A 207 8.70 -12.33 12.84
N LEU A 208 8.19 -13.58 12.86
CA LEU A 208 8.16 -14.41 14.06
C LEU A 208 9.56 -14.95 14.39
N SER A 209 10.32 -15.35 13.38
CA SER A 209 11.72 -15.79 13.52
C SER A 209 12.61 -14.72 14.14
N PHE A 210 12.31 -13.44 13.88
CA PHE A 210 13.01 -12.32 14.53
C PHE A 210 12.71 -12.23 16.03
N LEU A 211 11.49 -12.56 16.45
CA LEU A 211 11.04 -12.40 17.84
C LEU A 211 11.44 -13.59 18.74
N ILE A 212 11.55 -14.79 18.17
CA ILE A 212 11.87 -16.04 18.88
C ILE A 212 13.12 -15.92 19.78
N PRO A 213 14.27 -15.40 19.33
CA PRO A 213 15.46 -15.25 20.18
C PRO A 213 15.21 -14.42 21.44
N PHE A 214 14.43 -13.35 21.33
CA PHE A 214 14.11 -12.45 22.46
C PHE A 214 13.15 -13.11 23.45
N LEU A 215 12.22 -13.94 22.97
CA LEU A 215 11.30 -14.70 23.83
C LEU A 215 12.07 -15.74 24.65
N PHE A 216 12.91 -16.55 24.01
CA PHE A 216 13.71 -17.55 24.70
C PHE A 216 14.70 -16.93 25.68
N ALA A 217 15.33 -15.80 25.35
CA ALA A 217 16.15 -15.06 26.31
C ALA A 217 15.33 -14.58 27.53
N GLY A 218 14.07 -14.18 27.33
CA GLY A 218 13.15 -13.86 28.43
C GLY A 218 12.78 -15.08 29.28
N TYR A 219 12.55 -16.23 28.66
CA TYR A 219 12.25 -17.49 29.37
C TYR A 219 13.46 -17.97 30.17
N ILE A 220 14.67 -17.88 29.62
CA ILE A 220 15.91 -18.18 30.33
C ILE A 220 16.05 -17.26 31.55
N PHE A 221 15.72 -15.97 31.42
CA PHE A 221 15.72 -15.04 32.55
C PHE A 221 14.64 -15.39 33.58
N GLN A 222 13.45 -15.86 33.17
CA GLN A 222 12.43 -16.39 34.09
C GLN A 222 12.98 -17.58 34.90
N CYS A 223 13.67 -18.51 34.24
CA CYS A 223 14.33 -19.64 34.91
C CYS A 223 15.44 -19.19 35.87
N TYR A 224 16.25 -18.22 35.46
CA TYR A 224 17.29 -17.64 36.31
C TYR A 224 16.70 -16.99 37.57
N ASN A 225 15.59 -16.25 37.45
CA ASN A 225 14.88 -15.68 38.60
C ASN A 225 14.27 -16.77 39.51
N ALA A 226 13.68 -17.82 38.92
CA ALA A 226 13.17 -18.96 39.68
C ALA A 226 14.27 -19.62 40.53
N TRP A 227 15.46 -19.82 39.93
CA TRP A 227 16.62 -20.39 40.59
C TRP A 227 17.18 -19.49 41.70
N THR A 228 17.33 -18.19 41.44
CA THR A 228 17.79 -17.23 42.45
C THR A 228 16.84 -17.21 43.66
N LEU A 229 15.52 -17.14 43.42
CA LEU A 229 14.51 -17.16 44.48
C LEU A 229 14.49 -18.50 45.24
N TYR A 230 14.75 -19.62 44.54
CA TYR A 230 14.87 -20.93 45.19
C TYR A 230 16.04 -20.97 46.18
N GLN A 231 17.20 -20.43 45.81
CA GLN A 231 18.34 -20.36 46.73
C GLN A 231 18.06 -19.42 47.91
N LEU A 232 17.36 -18.31 47.68
CA LEU A 232 16.96 -17.38 48.75
C LEU A 232 15.95 -18.00 49.73
N THR A 233 15.17 -18.99 49.31
CA THR A 233 14.29 -19.76 50.21
C THR A 233 15.06 -20.42 51.36
N LYS A 234 16.35 -20.72 51.17
CA LYS A 234 17.19 -21.34 52.20
C LYS A 234 17.72 -20.36 53.24
N HIS A 235 17.51 -19.05 53.05
CA HIS A 235 17.92 -18.04 54.00
C HIS A 235 17.03 -18.09 55.25
N PRO A 236 17.58 -17.98 56.48
CA PRO A 236 16.80 -18.05 57.71
C PRO A 236 15.69 -16.99 57.80
N ASP A 237 15.88 -15.82 57.18
CA ASP A 237 14.88 -14.74 57.13
C ASP A 237 13.93 -14.82 55.92
N ALA A 238 13.93 -15.93 55.18
CA ALA A 238 13.10 -16.07 53.99
C ALA A 238 11.61 -16.14 54.35
N THR A 239 10.86 -15.16 53.85
CA THR A 239 9.40 -15.15 53.99
C THR A 239 8.74 -16.08 52.97
N TRP A 240 7.51 -16.53 53.24
CA TRP A 240 6.78 -17.49 52.39
C TRP A 240 6.58 -17.00 50.94
N GLN A 241 6.62 -15.69 50.69
CA GLN A 241 6.50 -15.10 49.37
C GLN A 241 7.64 -15.54 48.43
N ILE A 242 8.84 -15.76 48.97
CA ILE A 242 10.03 -16.12 48.20
C ILE A 242 9.89 -17.51 47.53
N PRO A 243 9.57 -18.60 48.26
CA PRO A 243 9.34 -19.90 47.65
C PRO A 243 8.13 -19.92 46.72
N VAL A 244 7.06 -19.17 47.04
CA VAL A 244 5.88 -19.07 46.15
C VAL A 244 6.24 -18.40 44.83
N LEU A 245 6.97 -17.28 44.86
CA LEU A 245 7.43 -16.60 43.65
C LEU A 245 8.40 -17.47 42.83
N SER A 246 9.29 -18.22 43.49
CA SER A 246 10.18 -19.19 42.82
C SER A 246 9.40 -20.21 42.00
N ILE A 247 8.35 -20.81 42.60
CA ILE A 247 7.49 -21.79 41.93
C ILE A 247 6.72 -21.14 40.77
N LEU A 248 6.17 -19.93 40.95
CA LEU A 248 5.43 -19.24 39.89
C LEU A 248 6.32 -18.91 38.68
N PHE A 249 7.54 -18.42 38.89
CA PHE A 249 8.50 -18.18 37.80
C PHE A 249 8.89 -19.47 37.07
N LEU A 250 9.02 -20.59 37.80
CA LEU A 250 9.31 -21.88 37.21
C LEU A 250 8.14 -22.40 36.34
N ILE A 251 6.90 -22.28 36.83
CA ILE A 251 5.70 -22.64 36.06
C ILE A 251 5.59 -21.81 34.79
N LEU A 252 5.84 -20.49 34.88
CA LEU A 252 5.83 -19.60 33.72
C LEU A 252 6.91 -19.98 32.69
N PHE A 253 8.13 -20.27 33.15
CA PHE A 253 9.21 -20.72 32.29
C PHE A 253 8.84 -22.00 31.52
N ILE A 254 8.39 -23.03 32.24
CA ILE A 254 8.01 -24.33 31.64
C ILE A 254 6.85 -24.15 30.67
N GLY A 255 5.78 -23.48 31.09
CA GLY A 255 4.59 -23.25 30.27
C GLY A 255 4.91 -22.48 28.99
N ASN A 256 5.60 -21.34 29.09
CA ASN A 256 5.93 -20.49 27.94
C ASN A 256 6.86 -21.22 26.96
N THR A 257 7.84 -21.97 27.48
CA THR A 257 8.79 -22.73 26.66
C THR A 257 8.09 -23.86 25.92
N MET A 258 7.26 -24.65 26.60
CA MET A 258 6.50 -25.75 25.98
C MET A 258 5.54 -25.24 24.91
N THR A 259 4.76 -24.19 25.19
CA THR A 259 3.84 -23.61 24.21
C THR A 259 4.58 -23.11 22.97
N THR A 260 5.72 -22.42 23.15
CA THR A 260 6.51 -21.91 22.02
C THR A 260 7.11 -23.05 21.18
N LEU A 261 7.63 -24.09 21.83
CA LEU A 261 8.20 -25.27 21.15
C LEU A 261 7.15 -26.11 20.40
N LEU A 262 5.90 -26.15 20.87
CA LEU A 262 4.81 -26.85 20.18
C LEU A 262 4.31 -26.09 18.94
N VAL A 263 4.35 -24.76 18.97
CA VAL A 263 3.87 -23.91 17.87
C VAL A 263 4.86 -23.87 16.70
N ILE A 264 6.18 -23.90 16.96
CA ILE A 264 7.20 -23.79 15.90
C ILE A 264 7.06 -24.90 14.82
N PRO A 265 6.95 -26.20 15.16
CA PRO A 265 6.79 -27.29 14.18
C PRO A 265 5.47 -27.21 13.40
N GLN A 266 4.36 -26.93 14.08
CA GLN A 266 3.04 -26.74 13.45
C GLN A 266 3.08 -25.63 12.39
N LYS A 267 3.81 -24.55 12.67
CA LYS A 267 3.95 -23.42 11.73
C LYS A 267 4.91 -23.69 10.57
N LEU A 268 5.83 -24.65 10.72
CA LEU A 268 6.71 -25.10 9.62
C LEU A 268 5.95 -26.05 8.68
N SER A 269 5.03 -26.87 9.18
CA SER A 269 4.21 -27.75 8.33
C SER A 269 3.10 -26.99 7.58
N ASP A 270 2.49 -25.96 8.18
CA ASP A 270 1.49 -25.06 7.55
C ASP A 270 2.03 -24.38 6.27
N ASP A 271 3.35 -24.21 6.13
CA ASP A 271 3.98 -23.64 4.93
C ASP A 271 3.87 -24.57 3.71
N THR A 272 3.85 -25.88 3.94
CA THR A 272 3.72 -26.84 2.84
C THR A 272 2.28 -26.86 2.32
N GLU A 273 1.28 -26.83 3.21
CA GLU A 273 -0.14 -26.76 2.84
C GLU A 273 -0.53 -25.42 2.18
N ASN A 274 0.03 -24.30 2.66
CA ASN A 274 -0.18 -22.98 2.06
C ASN A 274 0.49 -22.80 0.69
N ARG A 275 1.65 -23.43 0.44
CA ARG A 275 2.25 -23.48 -0.91
C ARG A 275 1.36 -24.24 -1.89
N TYR A 276 0.74 -25.34 -1.46
CA TYR A 276 -0.26 -26.05 -2.28
C TYR A 276 -1.56 -25.26 -2.45
N ARG A 277 -2.02 -24.49 -1.45
CA ARG A 277 -3.15 -23.55 -1.59
C ARG A 277 -2.83 -22.41 -2.56
N LEU A 278 -1.62 -21.84 -2.52
CA LEU A 278 -1.19 -20.78 -3.42
C LEU A 278 -1.05 -21.28 -4.87
N MET A 279 -0.43 -22.46 -5.07
CA MET A 279 -0.37 -23.10 -6.39
C MET A 279 -1.77 -23.44 -6.92
N ASN A 280 -2.71 -23.85 -6.05
CA ASN A 280 -4.11 -24.09 -6.43
C ASN A 280 -4.93 -22.80 -6.62
N LEU A 281 -4.65 -21.71 -5.91
CA LEU A 281 -5.28 -20.38 -6.11
C LEU A 281 -4.86 -19.78 -7.44
N ILE A 282 -3.60 -19.98 -7.83
CA ILE A 282 -3.08 -19.61 -9.15
C ILE A 282 -3.71 -20.47 -10.24
N ALA A 283 -3.96 -21.76 -9.97
CA ALA A 283 -4.65 -22.65 -10.90
C ALA A 283 -6.18 -22.41 -10.97
N SER A 284 -6.84 -22.06 -9.86
CA SER A 284 -8.31 -21.85 -9.79
C SER A 284 -8.75 -20.45 -10.17
N LYS A 285 -7.89 -19.43 -10.03
CA LYS A 285 -8.15 -18.07 -10.54
C LYS A 285 -8.13 -17.98 -12.07
N LYS A 286 -7.70 -19.02 -12.77
CA LYS A 286 -7.93 -19.16 -14.22
C LYS A 286 -9.36 -19.56 -14.58
N GLN A 287 -10.22 -19.92 -13.61
CA GLN A 287 -11.49 -20.58 -13.91
C GLN A 287 -12.75 -20.09 -13.18
N THR A 288 -12.69 -19.11 -12.26
CA THR A 288 -13.92 -18.59 -11.61
C THR A 288 -13.86 -17.09 -11.35
N ASN A 289 -14.56 -16.33 -12.19
CA ASN A 289 -14.87 -14.91 -12.04
C ASN A 289 -15.96 -14.72 -10.97
N VAL A 290 -15.60 -14.55 -9.69
CA VAL A 290 -16.42 -13.79 -8.72
C VAL A 290 -15.45 -13.17 -7.71
N ARG A 291 -15.28 -11.85 -7.75
CA ARG A 291 -14.40 -11.08 -6.85
C ARG A 291 -15.29 -10.28 -5.89
N GLU A 292 -15.23 -10.59 -4.60
CA GLU A 292 -15.97 -9.89 -3.54
C GLU A 292 -15.63 -8.40 -3.49
N GLN A 293 -16.65 -7.59 -3.16
CA GLN A 293 -16.58 -6.13 -3.10
C GLN A 293 -15.64 -5.66 -1.97
N ALA A 294 -14.46 -5.18 -2.34
CA ALA A 294 -13.60 -4.39 -1.45
C ALA A 294 -14.23 -3.01 -1.17
N PRO A 295 -14.06 -2.45 0.05
CA PRO A 295 -14.66 -1.17 0.44
C PRO A 295 -14.23 0.00 -0.47
N GLU A 296 -15.16 0.91 -0.76
CA GLU A 296 -15.02 2.00 -1.74
C GLU A 296 -14.00 3.08 -1.36
N ALA A 297 -13.71 3.19 -0.06
CA ALA A 297 -12.69 4.06 0.50
C ALA A 297 -11.87 3.31 1.56
N THR A 298 -10.54 3.45 1.49
CA THR A 298 -9.63 2.94 2.52
C THR A 298 -8.81 4.09 3.08
N SER A 299 -8.66 4.15 4.41
CA SER A 299 -7.89 5.20 5.10
C SER A 299 -6.61 4.64 5.74
N PRO A 300 -5.58 4.23 4.98
CA PRO A 300 -4.32 3.80 5.57
C PRO A 300 -3.42 5.02 5.88
N ASN A 301 -2.48 4.83 6.80
CA ASN A 301 -1.41 5.79 7.02
C ASN A 301 -0.28 5.53 6.00
N ILE A 302 0.14 6.56 5.26
CA ILE A 302 1.36 6.56 4.45
C ILE A 302 2.38 7.42 5.20
N GLY A 303 3.40 6.80 5.79
CA GLY A 303 4.35 7.52 6.65
C GLY A 303 3.65 8.16 7.86
N ALA A 304 3.81 9.48 8.02
CA ALA A 304 3.18 10.26 9.10
C ALA A 304 1.79 10.82 8.74
N GLN A 305 1.33 10.66 7.50
CA GLN A 305 0.08 11.27 7.01
C GLN A 305 -1.07 10.27 6.95
N GLN A 306 -2.26 10.71 7.37
CA GLN A 306 -3.52 10.01 7.09
C GLN A 306 -3.91 10.27 5.63
N ALA A 307 -4.06 9.22 4.84
CA ALA A 307 -4.51 9.31 3.46
C ALA A 307 -5.81 8.53 3.29
N VAL A 308 -6.72 9.04 2.45
CA VAL A 308 -7.94 8.33 2.04
C VAL A 308 -7.81 8.00 0.55
N PHE A 309 -7.84 6.71 0.22
CA PHE A 309 -7.80 6.23 -1.15
C PHE A 309 -9.22 5.99 -1.64
N LEU A 310 -9.57 6.69 -2.72
CA LEU A 310 -10.84 6.54 -3.42
C LEU A 310 -10.64 5.67 -4.65
N ARG A 311 -11.51 4.70 -4.90
CA ARG A 311 -11.49 3.91 -6.15
C ARG A 311 -12.66 4.28 -7.06
N ASP A 312 -13.73 4.81 -6.50
CA ASP A 312 -14.92 5.19 -7.24
C ASP A 312 -14.74 6.52 -8.01
N PRO A 313 -15.01 6.56 -9.32
CA PRO A 313 -14.79 7.75 -10.15
C PRO A 313 -15.71 8.92 -9.80
N ASP A 314 -16.92 8.66 -9.29
CA ASP A 314 -17.83 9.73 -8.89
C ASP A 314 -17.38 10.35 -7.57
N LEU A 315 -16.88 9.54 -6.63
CA LEU A 315 -16.22 10.05 -5.43
C LEU A 315 -14.96 10.85 -5.76
N MET A 316 -14.09 10.33 -6.65
CA MET A 316 -12.91 11.09 -7.11
C MET A 316 -13.33 12.45 -7.70
N ARG A 317 -14.34 12.47 -8.57
CA ARG A 317 -14.83 13.72 -9.18
C ARG A 317 -15.37 14.67 -8.11
N LYS A 318 -16.17 14.19 -7.16
CA LYS A 318 -16.70 15.01 -6.04
C LYS A 318 -15.56 15.62 -5.23
N THR A 319 -14.49 14.87 -4.97
CA THR A 319 -13.29 15.38 -4.28
C THR A 319 -12.65 16.55 -5.03
N PHE A 320 -12.49 16.45 -6.35
CA PHE A 320 -11.96 17.56 -7.15
C PHE A 320 -12.94 18.74 -7.27
N GLN A 321 -14.26 18.51 -7.16
CA GLN A 321 -15.26 19.59 -7.21
C GLN A 321 -15.29 20.45 -5.95
N VAL A 322 -14.98 19.87 -4.79
CA VAL A 322 -14.88 20.60 -3.52
C VAL A 322 -13.49 21.19 -3.27
N GLU A 323 -12.59 21.06 -4.24
CA GLU A 323 -11.23 21.58 -4.15
C GLU A 323 -11.25 23.11 -4.09
N GLY A 324 -10.59 23.69 -3.09
CA GLY A 324 -10.53 25.14 -2.92
C GLY A 324 -9.69 25.83 -4.01
N THR A 325 -9.63 27.16 -3.96
CA THR A 325 -8.89 27.99 -4.95
C THR A 325 -7.39 27.69 -5.01
N PHE A 326 -6.82 27.22 -3.89
CA PHE A 326 -5.39 26.91 -3.75
C PHE A 326 -5.21 25.43 -3.42
N PRO A 327 -5.46 24.52 -4.39
CA PRO A 327 -5.30 23.09 -4.20
C PRO A 327 -3.90 22.74 -3.73
N LYS A 328 -3.77 21.72 -2.88
CA LYS A 328 -2.49 21.19 -2.40
C LYS A 328 -2.38 19.72 -2.73
N HIS A 329 -1.15 19.27 -2.93
CA HIS A 329 -0.82 17.88 -3.22
C HIS A 329 0.33 17.43 -2.30
N PRO A 330 0.45 16.12 -2.01
CA PRO A 330 1.53 15.63 -1.17
C PRO A 330 2.88 15.79 -1.89
N LEU A 331 3.82 16.42 -1.20
CA LEU A 331 5.21 16.53 -1.66
C LEU A 331 6.05 15.38 -1.09
N PRO A 332 7.05 14.88 -1.81
CA PRO A 332 7.99 13.90 -1.27
C PRO A 332 8.74 14.47 -0.05
N GLU A 333 8.75 13.73 1.06
CA GLU A 333 9.35 14.21 2.32
C GLU A 333 10.87 14.44 2.18
N SER A 334 11.57 13.55 1.47
CA SER A 334 13.02 13.66 1.21
C SER A 334 13.39 14.97 0.53
N TRP A 335 12.65 15.32 -0.53
CA TRP A 335 12.82 16.58 -1.25
C TRP A 335 12.48 17.80 -0.39
N THR A 336 11.37 17.74 0.35
CA THR A 336 10.95 18.86 1.21
C THR A 336 11.97 19.11 2.31
N TYR A 337 12.51 18.05 2.92
CA TYR A 337 13.55 18.13 3.93
C TYR A 337 14.87 18.65 3.35
N PHE A 338 15.32 18.12 2.20
CA PHE A 338 16.52 18.59 1.50
C PHE A 338 16.43 20.08 1.16
N ASN A 339 15.32 20.50 0.54
CA ASN A 339 15.12 21.90 0.14
C ASN A 339 15.20 22.83 1.36
N LYS A 340 14.61 22.43 2.50
CA LYS A 340 14.68 23.20 3.75
C LYS A 340 16.09 23.22 4.34
N LYS A 341 16.80 22.09 4.34
CA LYS A 341 18.17 21.95 4.88
C LYS A 341 19.17 22.84 4.14
N PHE A 342 19.06 22.90 2.81
CA PHE A 342 20.02 23.61 1.95
C PHE A 342 19.50 24.94 1.38
N GLY A 343 18.30 25.37 1.76
CA GLY A 343 17.74 26.66 1.34
C GLY A 343 17.31 26.74 -0.13
N TYR A 344 17.00 25.62 -0.78
CA TYR A 344 16.51 25.62 -2.16
C TYR A 344 15.07 26.10 -2.25
N GLN A 345 14.84 27.11 -3.08
CA GLN A 345 13.51 27.48 -3.54
C GLN A 345 13.22 26.80 -4.88
N ARG A 346 12.01 26.28 -5.05
CA ARG A 346 11.63 25.42 -6.19
C ARG A 346 10.41 25.97 -6.94
N GLY A 347 10.13 25.41 -8.11
CA GLY A 347 9.10 25.85 -9.04
C GLY A 347 7.71 25.28 -8.75
N LEU A 348 6.86 25.28 -9.79
CA LEU A 348 5.40 25.05 -9.69
C LEU A 348 4.98 23.80 -8.90
N PHE A 349 5.78 22.73 -8.92
CA PHE A 349 5.47 21.52 -8.18
C PHE A 349 5.50 21.76 -6.66
N PHE A 350 6.49 22.51 -6.17
CA PHE A 350 6.72 22.76 -4.74
C PHE A 350 6.08 24.06 -4.21
N MET A 351 5.55 24.90 -5.09
CA MET A 351 4.87 26.16 -4.72
C MET A 351 3.46 25.90 -4.19
N ASP A 352 2.93 26.77 -3.33
CA ASP A 352 1.57 26.71 -2.81
C ASP A 352 0.91 28.11 -2.79
N GLY A 353 -0.40 28.15 -2.56
CA GLY A 353 -1.11 29.41 -2.29
C GLY A 353 -1.17 30.36 -3.49
N LYS A 354 -1.11 31.66 -3.22
CA LYS A 354 -1.25 32.72 -4.23
C LYS A 354 -0.10 32.70 -5.24
N ASP A 355 1.12 32.47 -4.78
CA ASP A 355 2.32 32.46 -5.63
C ASP A 355 2.23 31.33 -6.67
N TRP A 356 1.80 30.14 -6.22
CA TRP A 356 1.51 29.02 -7.13
C TRP A 356 0.45 29.40 -8.15
N LEU A 357 -0.67 29.98 -7.73
CA LEU A 357 -1.78 30.31 -8.62
C LEU A 357 -1.36 31.32 -9.71
N GLN A 358 -0.64 32.38 -9.32
CA GLN A 358 -0.15 33.40 -10.24
C GLN A 358 0.79 32.80 -11.29
N ALA A 359 1.80 32.05 -10.84
CA ALA A 359 2.71 31.38 -11.76
C ALA A 359 1.96 30.36 -12.65
N ARG A 360 1.09 29.54 -12.07
CA ARG A 360 0.33 28.51 -12.80
C ARG A 360 -0.56 29.10 -13.89
N GLN A 361 -1.22 30.23 -13.63
CA GLN A 361 -2.06 30.91 -14.62
C GLN A 361 -1.27 31.38 -15.84
N ILE A 362 -0.04 31.86 -15.65
CA ILE A 362 0.85 32.30 -16.72
C ILE A 362 1.19 31.14 -17.66
N PHE A 363 1.49 29.95 -17.10
CA PHE A 363 1.83 28.75 -17.87
C PHE A 363 0.61 28.03 -18.48
N ASN A 364 -0.57 28.12 -17.85
CA ASN A 364 -1.79 27.46 -18.35
C ASN A 364 -2.15 27.88 -19.78
N LYS A 365 -1.99 29.17 -20.12
CA LYS A 365 -2.35 29.67 -21.45
C LYS A 365 -1.51 29.00 -22.56
N PRO A 366 -0.17 29.12 -22.59
CA PRO A 366 0.64 28.53 -23.65
C PRO A 366 0.74 27.00 -23.59
N LEU A 367 0.58 26.36 -22.43
CA LEU A 367 0.78 24.90 -22.29
C LEU A 367 -0.50 24.07 -22.38
N LEU A 368 -1.66 24.61 -22.02
CA LEU A 368 -2.91 23.84 -21.96
C LEU A 368 -4.01 24.37 -22.88
N LYS A 369 -4.11 25.69 -23.08
CA LYS A 369 -5.16 26.32 -23.90
C LYS A 369 -4.70 26.49 -25.35
N ASP A 370 -3.64 27.25 -25.55
CA ASP A 370 -3.11 27.63 -26.86
C ASP A 370 -1.90 26.75 -27.19
N PHE A 371 -2.04 25.42 -27.16
CA PHE A 371 -0.89 24.50 -27.16
C PHE A 371 -0.35 24.13 -28.55
N ILE A 372 -1.02 24.54 -29.63
CA ILE A 372 -0.72 24.11 -31.02
C ILE A 372 0.69 24.51 -31.45
N TRP A 373 1.22 25.63 -30.96
CA TRP A 373 2.58 26.08 -31.29
C TRP A 373 3.67 25.08 -30.85
N MET A 374 3.39 24.19 -29.90
CA MET A 374 4.33 23.16 -29.45
C MET A 374 4.42 21.99 -30.43
N GLU A 375 3.48 21.86 -31.37
CA GLU A 375 3.43 20.70 -32.27
C GLU A 375 4.68 20.58 -33.15
N PRO A 376 5.14 21.61 -33.88
CA PRO A 376 6.34 21.48 -34.72
C PRO A 376 7.62 21.08 -33.96
N PRO A 377 8.02 21.72 -32.84
CA PRO A 377 9.24 21.33 -32.14
C PRO A 377 9.17 19.92 -31.53
N ILE A 378 7.97 19.45 -31.12
CA ILE A 378 7.78 18.08 -30.63
C ILE A 378 7.91 17.09 -31.79
N ARG A 379 7.26 17.37 -32.91
CA ARG A 379 7.27 16.52 -34.11
C ARG A 379 8.68 16.34 -34.65
N ASN A 380 9.45 17.42 -34.82
CA ASN A 380 10.82 17.37 -35.33
C ASN A 380 11.72 16.46 -34.48
N VAL A 381 11.62 16.55 -33.15
CA VAL A 381 12.39 15.69 -32.23
C VAL A 381 11.96 14.22 -32.38
N CYS A 382 10.66 13.95 -32.49
CA CYS A 382 10.17 12.59 -32.66
C CYS A 382 10.61 12.00 -34.01
N GLU A 383 10.58 12.77 -35.10
CA GLU A 383 11.09 12.37 -36.41
C GLU A 383 12.58 12.03 -36.35
N ALA A 384 13.39 12.87 -35.70
CA ALA A 384 14.81 12.61 -35.50
C ALA A 384 15.06 11.33 -34.68
N LYS A 385 14.27 11.08 -33.61
CA LYS A 385 14.40 9.84 -32.82
C LYS A 385 14.02 8.59 -33.60
N VAL A 386 13.04 8.66 -34.47
CA VAL A 386 12.67 7.52 -35.33
C VAL A 386 13.82 7.17 -36.25
N VAL A 387 14.51 8.17 -36.82
CA VAL A 387 15.74 7.97 -37.59
C VAL A 387 16.87 7.38 -36.75
N ASP A 388 17.01 7.79 -35.48
CA ASP A 388 17.97 7.18 -34.56
C ASP A 388 17.64 5.70 -34.31
N ILE A 389 16.36 5.35 -34.13
CA ILE A 389 15.92 3.95 -33.99
C ILE A 389 16.29 3.15 -35.24
N GLU A 390 16.02 3.66 -36.45
CA GLU A 390 16.37 2.98 -37.71
C GLU A 390 17.87 2.68 -37.80
N LYS A 391 18.73 3.60 -37.36
CA LYS A 391 20.19 3.46 -37.41
C LYS A 391 20.73 2.51 -36.34
N MET A 392 20.10 2.48 -35.18
CA MET A 392 20.57 1.72 -34.01
C MET A 392 19.93 0.34 -33.89
N SER A 393 18.78 0.11 -34.53
CA SER A 393 18.10 -1.18 -34.48
C SER A 393 18.81 -2.21 -35.36
N ASP A 394 19.12 -3.35 -34.77
CA ASP A 394 19.35 -4.58 -35.51
C ASP A 394 18.02 -5.35 -35.53
N GLN A 395 17.51 -5.65 -36.73
CA GLN A 395 16.17 -6.22 -36.96
C GLN A 395 15.94 -7.56 -36.23
N HIS A 396 16.99 -8.16 -35.66
CA HIS A 396 16.96 -9.46 -35.00
C HIS A 396 17.29 -9.39 -33.50
N THR A 397 17.81 -8.27 -32.99
CA THR A 397 18.24 -8.15 -31.59
C THR A 397 17.48 -7.06 -30.86
N ALA A 398 17.44 -7.18 -29.53
CA ALA A 398 16.76 -6.20 -28.70
C ALA A 398 17.51 -4.87 -28.75
N PHE A 399 16.76 -3.78 -28.89
CA PHE A 399 17.26 -2.42 -28.84
C PHE A 399 18.00 -2.18 -27.53
N GLU A 400 19.30 -1.89 -27.63
CA GLU A 400 20.15 -1.67 -26.47
C GLU A 400 19.78 -0.34 -25.79
N GLY A 401 19.52 -0.40 -24.48
CA GLY A 401 19.31 0.80 -23.67
C GLY A 401 18.02 1.58 -23.99
N ILE A 402 16.93 0.90 -24.39
CA ILE A 402 15.65 1.54 -24.74
C ILE A 402 15.13 2.50 -23.65
N GLU A 403 15.29 2.16 -22.37
CA GLU A 403 14.88 3.01 -21.25
C GLU A 403 15.64 4.34 -21.26
N SER A 404 16.97 4.29 -21.27
CA SER A 404 17.83 5.49 -21.36
C SER A 404 17.57 6.31 -22.61
N PHE A 405 17.27 5.66 -23.74
CA PHE A 405 16.87 6.31 -24.99
C PHE A 405 15.58 7.10 -24.83
N LEU A 406 14.54 6.50 -24.21
CA LEU A 406 13.25 7.16 -23.97
C LEU A 406 13.36 8.31 -22.96
N TYR A 407 14.18 8.18 -21.91
CA TYR A 407 14.45 9.29 -20.99
C TYR A 407 15.08 10.48 -21.72
N LYS A 408 16.11 10.23 -22.52
CA LYS A 408 16.77 11.29 -23.31
C LYS A 408 15.80 11.93 -24.29
N TRP A 409 14.98 11.14 -24.98
CA TRP A 409 13.94 11.65 -25.88
C TRP A 409 12.97 12.59 -25.17
N SER A 410 12.42 12.18 -24.02
CA SER A 410 11.46 13.00 -23.26
C SER A 410 12.08 14.35 -22.82
N VAL A 411 13.34 14.33 -22.37
CA VAL A 411 14.09 15.54 -22.05
C VAL A 411 14.27 16.42 -23.30
N GLU A 412 14.71 15.87 -24.42
CA GLU A 412 14.91 16.61 -25.67
C GLU A 412 13.62 17.24 -26.19
N VAL A 413 12.47 16.57 -26.05
CA VAL A 413 11.15 17.12 -26.38
C VAL A 413 10.82 18.34 -25.51
N VAL A 414 11.06 18.27 -24.21
CA VAL A 414 10.81 19.41 -23.32
C VAL A 414 11.75 20.57 -23.63
N LEU A 415 13.02 20.27 -23.93
CA LEU A 415 14.00 21.29 -24.34
C LEU A 415 13.64 21.92 -25.69
N SER A 416 13.11 21.16 -26.65
CA SER A 416 12.68 21.73 -27.94
C SER A 416 11.48 22.65 -27.80
N VAL A 417 10.52 22.30 -26.94
CA VAL A 417 9.39 23.18 -26.58
C VAL A 417 9.89 24.42 -25.84
N MET A 418 10.87 24.27 -24.97
CA MET A 418 11.46 25.38 -24.20
C MET A 418 12.18 26.37 -25.10
N LEU A 419 13.06 25.89 -25.98
CA LEU A 419 13.96 26.71 -26.80
C LEU A 419 13.38 27.07 -28.19
N GLY A 420 12.26 26.46 -28.58
CA GLY A 420 11.64 26.70 -29.89
C GLY A 420 12.60 26.36 -31.03
N LYS A 421 12.65 27.21 -32.06
CA LYS A 421 13.56 27.02 -33.20
C LYS A 421 15.03 27.00 -32.81
N SER A 422 15.42 27.68 -31.72
CA SER A 422 16.81 27.74 -31.25
C SER A 422 17.35 26.37 -30.79
N PHE A 423 16.48 25.37 -30.58
CA PHE A 423 16.88 24.03 -30.15
C PHE A 423 17.79 23.32 -31.15
N GLU A 424 17.52 23.44 -32.46
CA GLU A 424 18.30 22.76 -33.50
C GLU A 424 19.75 23.30 -33.56
N GLN A 425 19.93 24.61 -33.42
CA GLN A 425 21.26 25.24 -33.36
C GLN A 425 21.97 24.88 -32.05
N CYS A 426 21.25 24.86 -30.92
CA CYS A 426 21.82 24.41 -29.65
C CYS A 426 22.28 22.95 -29.76
N GLN A 427 21.48 22.06 -30.36
CA GLN A 427 21.86 20.68 -30.59
C GLN A 427 23.07 20.50 -31.52
N ALA A 428 23.40 21.47 -32.37
CA ALA A 428 24.61 21.44 -33.17
C ALA A 428 25.88 21.60 -32.32
N SER A 429 25.79 22.26 -31.16
CA SER A 429 26.90 22.40 -30.20
C SER A 429 27.22 21.09 -29.49
N SER A 430 28.51 20.72 -29.47
CA SER A 430 28.99 19.57 -28.69
C SER A 430 28.82 19.78 -27.18
N GLU A 431 28.98 21.01 -26.71
CA GLU A 431 28.82 21.37 -25.30
C GLU A 431 27.38 21.13 -24.83
N PHE A 432 26.41 21.63 -25.59
CA PHE A 432 24.99 21.43 -25.28
C PHE A 432 24.60 19.94 -25.31
N ARG A 433 25.07 19.19 -26.32
CA ARG A 433 24.81 17.73 -26.38
C ARG A 433 25.38 16.99 -25.18
N GLU A 434 26.57 17.37 -24.71
CA GLU A 434 27.18 16.78 -23.53
C GLU A 434 26.40 17.13 -22.26
N LEU A 435 25.98 18.38 -22.08
CA LEU A 435 25.12 18.80 -20.96
C LEU A 435 23.82 18.00 -20.90
N VAL A 436 23.11 17.88 -22.04
CA VAL A 436 21.86 17.11 -22.13
C VAL A 436 22.09 15.62 -21.85
N GLN A 437 23.23 15.07 -22.33
CA GLN A 437 23.60 13.68 -22.11
C GLN A 437 23.93 13.38 -20.63
N GLN A 438 24.64 14.29 -19.96
CA GLN A 438 24.94 14.19 -18.53
C GLN A 438 23.66 14.33 -17.71
N PHE A 439 22.84 15.34 -18.01
CA PHE A 439 21.58 15.58 -17.34
C PHE A 439 20.64 14.36 -17.43
N SER A 440 20.50 13.76 -18.62
CA SER A 440 19.63 12.58 -18.81
C SER A 440 20.06 11.39 -17.95
N ARG A 441 21.36 11.23 -17.68
CA ARG A 441 21.88 10.17 -16.78
C ARG A 441 21.59 10.50 -15.32
N VAL A 442 21.88 11.73 -14.90
CA VAL A 442 21.73 12.15 -13.50
C VAL A 442 20.26 12.22 -13.09
N VAL A 443 19.36 12.61 -13.99
CA VAL A 443 17.91 12.62 -13.72
C VAL A 443 17.36 11.23 -13.44
N TYR A 444 17.83 10.19 -14.14
CA TYR A 444 17.43 8.82 -13.78
C TYR A 444 17.82 8.47 -12.33
N ASP A 445 19.05 8.84 -11.93
CA ASP A 445 19.55 8.58 -10.58
C ASP A 445 18.76 9.34 -9.50
N ILE A 446 18.31 10.57 -9.78
CA ILE A 446 17.57 11.37 -8.80
C ILE A 446 16.24 10.71 -8.41
N PHE A 447 15.52 10.14 -9.38
CA PHE A 447 14.25 9.46 -9.14
C PHE A 447 14.45 8.09 -8.48
N LYS A 448 15.49 7.36 -8.89
CA LYS A 448 15.89 6.10 -8.24
C LYS A 448 16.16 6.30 -6.74
N HIS A 449 17.02 7.26 -6.38
CA HIS A 449 17.34 7.53 -4.98
C HIS A 449 16.18 8.15 -4.21
N SER A 450 15.32 8.93 -4.88
CA SER A 450 14.06 9.41 -4.29
C SER A 450 13.14 8.24 -3.89
N ALA A 451 13.00 7.23 -4.75
CA ALA A 451 12.17 6.06 -4.49
C ALA A 451 12.71 5.18 -3.34
N GLU A 452 14.03 5.04 -3.22
CA GLU A 452 14.68 4.34 -2.10
C GLU A 452 14.38 4.98 -0.74
N LEU A 453 14.13 6.30 -0.72
CA LEU A 453 13.81 7.07 0.48
C LEU A 453 12.31 7.17 0.79
N MET A 454 11.43 6.67 -0.09
CA MET A 454 9.97 6.89 0.01
C MET A 454 9.35 6.43 1.34
N ASN A 455 9.92 5.40 1.97
CA ASN A 455 9.42 4.83 3.22
C ASN A 455 10.33 5.08 4.44
N ILE A 456 11.34 5.95 4.30
CA ILE A 456 12.31 6.25 5.35
C ILE A 456 12.14 7.71 5.74
N PRO A 457 11.84 8.03 7.01
CA PRO A 457 11.79 9.43 7.46
C PRO A 457 13.12 10.14 7.16
N PRO A 458 13.12 11.27 6.44
CA PRO A 458 14.35 11.88 5.94
C PRO A 458 15.29 12.36 7.06
N THR A 459 14.73 12.78 8.20
CA THR A 459 15.51 13.15 9.39
C THR A 459 16.31 11.98 9.97
N ILE A 460 15.78 10.76 9.88
CA ILE A 460 16.47 9.55 10.31
C ILE A 460 17.51 9.15 9.27
N ALA A 461 17.13 9.20 7.99
CA ALA A 461 18.03 8.86 6.89
C ALA A 461 19.29 9.75 6.88
N ASP A 462 19.12 11.05 7.11
CA ASP A 462 20.20 12.04 7.23
C ASP A 462 21.08 11.77 8.47
N ARG A 463 20.49 11.69 9.66
CA ARG A 463 21.26 11.48 10.91
C ARG A 463 22.04 10.17 10.95
N LEU A 464 21.48 9.11 10.36
CA LEU A 464 22.12 7.79 10.33
C LEU A 464 23.03 7.59 9.11
N ASN A 465 23.22 8.61 8.27
CA ASN A 465 24.05 8.54 7.07
C ASN A 465 23.67 7.36 6.17
N VAL A 466 22.37 7.15 5.96
CA VAL A 466 21.88 6.06 5.10
C VAL A 466 22.39 6.29 3.69
N GLN A 467 22.93 5.25 3.04
CA GLN A 467 23.52 5.34 1.70
C GLN A 467 22.58 6.02 0.69
N ALA A 468 21.30 5.65 0.68
CA ALA A 468 20.30 6.26 -0.21
C ALA A 468 20.17 7.79 0.02
N TRP A 469 20.27 8.25 1.27
CA TRP A 469 20.27 9.68 1.59
C TRP A 469 21.53 10.39 1.09
N GLN A 470 22.70 9.79 1.31
CA GLN A 470 23.97 10.35 0.82
C GLN A 470 24.00 10.47 -0.71
N GLN A 471 23.48 9.47 -1.41
CA GLN A 471 23.36 9.50 -2.87
C GLN A 471 22.37 10.57 -3.33
N PHE A 472 21.20 10.66 -2.69
CA PHE A 472 20.22 11.71 -2.96
C PHE A 472 20.79 13.12 -2.71
N GLU A 473 21.45 13.35 -1.56
CA GLU A 473 22.08 14.62 -1.21
C GLU A 473 23.19 15.03 -2.19
N ARG A 474 23.88 14.06 -2.78
CA ARG A 474 24.90 14.28 -3.83
C ARG A 474 24.30 14.59 -5.21
N VAL A 475 23.25 13.86 -5.61
CA VAL A 475 22.69 13.90 -6.97
C VAL A 475 21.78 15.13 -7.19
N VAL A 476 21.08 15.59 -6.14
CA VAL A 476 20.15 16.73 -6.26
C VAL A 476 20.86 18.03 -6.70
N PRO A 477 21.96 18.49 -6.05
CA PRO A 477 22.67 19.68 -6.48
C PRO A 477 23.18 19.59 -7.93
N GLU A 478 23.71 18.42 -8.30
CA GLU A 478 24.26 18.20 -9.64
C GLU A 478 23.17 18.25 -10.71
N THR A 479 21.99 17.69 -10.43
CA THR A 479 20.84 17.77 -11.34
C THR A 479 20.39 19.21 -11.55
N ILE A 480 20.34 19.99 -10.47
CA ILE A 480 19.95 21.41 -10.51
C ILE A 480 21.00 22.23 -11.27
N ARG A 481 22.30 21.97 -11.06
CA ARG A 481 23.39 22.61 -11.77
C ARG A 481 23.29 22.36 -13.28
N LEU A 482 23.20 21.10 -13.69
CA LEU A 482 23.07 20.72 -15.10
C LEU A 482 21.83 21.32 -15.76
N ALA A 483 20.67 21.28 -15.09
CA ALA A 483 19.45 21.94 -15.59
C ALA A 483 19.66 23.45 -15.77
N SER A 484 20.30 24.10 -14.80
CA SER A 484 20.59 25.54 -14.85
C SER A 484 21.51 25.88 -16.03
N GLU A 485 22.58 25.13 -16.22
CA GLU A 485 23.52 25.32 -17.34
C GLU A 485 22.85 25.10 -18.69
N ILE A 486 21.98 24.09 -18.82
CA ILE A 486 21.20 23.88 -20.05
C ILE A 486 20.30 25.09 -20.36
N ILE A 487 19.61 25.62 -19.34
CA ILE A 487 18.73 26.78 -19.51
C ILE A 487 19.56 28.02 -19.85
N GLU A 488 20.66 28.26 -19.14
CA GLU A 488 21.54 29.41 -19.38
C GLU A 488 22.19 29.35 -20.76
N PHE A 489 22.64 28.17 -21.19
CA PHE A 489 23.14 27.95 -22.55
C PHE A 489 22.06 28.35 -23.57
N GLY A 490 20.82 27.92 -23.36
CA GLY A 490 19.69 28.27 -24.22
C GLY A 490 19.34 29.77 -24.23
N ILE A 491 19.49 30.46 -23.09
CA ILE A 491 19.33 31.92 -23.01
C ILE A 491 20.42 32.64 -23.81
N GLN A 492 21.68 32.17 -23.70
CA GLN A 492 22.83 32.78 -24.37
C GLN A 492 22.83 32.55 -25.89
N HIS A 493 22.35 31.39 -26.34
CA HIS A 493 22.31 30.98 -27.75
C HIS A 493 20.90 31.13 -28.34
N LYS A 494 20.14 32.12 -27.86
CA LYS A 494 18.81 32.42 -28.39
C LYS A 494 18.94 33.10 -29.76
N HIS A 495 18.46 32.42 -30.80
CA HIS A 495 18.48 32.92 -32.18
C HIS A 495 17.08 33.28 -32.71
N SER A 496 16.03 32.93 -31.96
CA SER A 496 14.63 33.14 -32.33
C SER A 496 13.82 33.67 -31.14
N ASN A 497 12.83 34.53 -31.43
CA ASN A 497 11.85 35.00 -30.43
C ASN A 497 10.63 34.07 -30.40
N ASP A 498 10.89 32.80 -30.10
CA ASP A 498 9.88 31.76 -29.95
C ASP A 498 10.25 30.80 -28.81
N GLY A 499 9.44 29.75 -28.62
CA GLY A 499 9.60 28.80 -27.53
C GLY A 499 9.04 29.31 -26.19
N LEU A 500 8.92 28.38 -25.24
CA LEU A 500 8.37 28.72 -23.92
C LEU A 500 9.26 29.70 -23.17
N LEU A 501 10.58 29.58 -23.30
CA LEU A 501 11.54 30.40 -22.57
C LEU A 501 11.40 31.89 -22.92
N ASP A 502 11.25 32.21 -24.20
CA ASP A 502 11.03 33.60 -24.64
C ASP A 502 9.69 34.14 -24.13
N LEU A 503 8.62 33.34 -24.26
CA LEU A 503 7.27 33.69 -23.79
C LEU A 503 7.23 34.00 -22.28
N MET A 504 8.10 33.34 -21.50
CA MET A 504 8.18 33.51 -20.04
C MET A 504 9.11 34.63 -19.62
N THR A 505 10.19 34.90 -20.36
CA THR A 505 11.15 35.96 -20.04
C THR A 505 10.47 37.34 -19.94
N GLN A 506 9.41 37.55 -20.71
CA GLN A 506 8.64 38.80 -20.70
C GLN A 506 7.61 38.90 -19.56
N LYS A 507 7.31 37.79 -18.87
CA LYS A 507 6.18 37.69 -17.92
C LYS A 507 6.60 37.35 -16.49
N LEU A 508 7.83 36.86 -16.31
CA LEU A 508 8.32 36.35 -15.04
C LEU A 508 9.69 36.93 -14.72
N GLU A 509 9.94 37.16 -13.42
CA GLU A 509 11.28 37.46 -12.93
C GLU A 509 12.22 36.28 -13.23
N LYS A 510 13.47 36.58 -13.62
CA LYS A 510 14.46 35.56 -14.00
C LYS A 510 14.62 34.48 -12.93
N SER A 511 14.64 34.83 -11.64
CA SER A 511 14.80 33.86 -10.56
C SER A 511 13.64 32.86 -10.46
N LEU A 512 12.40 33.33 -10.64
CA LEU A 512 11.21 32.48 -10.63
C LEU A 512 11.14 31.61 -11.90
N MET A 513 11.45 32.22 -13.05
CA MET A 513 11.53 31.53 -14.32
C MET A 513 12.52 30.35 -14.26
N MET A 514 13.76 30.58 -13.81
CA MET A 514 14.79 29.54 -13.68
C MET A 514 14.30 28.37 -12.81
N ARG A 515 13.74 28.65 -11.63
CA ARG A 515 13.20 27.62 -10.73
C ARG A 515 12.10 26.77 -11.37
N ILE A 516 11.21 27.40 -12.14
CA ILE A 516 10.13 26.68 -12.82
C ILE A 516 10.67 25.83 -13.96
N PHE A 517 11.58 26.35 -14.79
CA PHE A 517 12.17 25.57 -15.88
C PHE A 517 13.04 24.42 -15.39
N ILE A 518 13.81 24.60 -14.31
CA ILE A 518 14.57 23.51 -13.69
C ILE A 518 13.63 22.36 -13.30
N ASP A 519 12.55 22.65 -12.59
CA ASP A 519 11.56 21.64 -12.20
C ASP A 519 10.84 21.03 -13.41
N PHE A 520 10.59 21.83 -14.44
CA PHE A 520 9.93 21.39 -15.66
C PHE A 520 10.78 20.40 -16.46
N ILE A 521 12.08 20.65 -16.59
CA ILE A 521 13.01 19.74 -17.27
C ILE A 521 13.25 18.49 -16.42
N ILE A 522 13.37 18.60 -15.08
CA ILE A 522 13.47 17.42 -14.19
C ILE A 522 12.23 16.53 -14.33
N ALA A 523 11.04 17.12 -14.38
CA ALA A 523 9.78 16.38 -14.57
C ALA A 523 9.63 15.74 -15.95
N ALA A 524 10.47 16.11 -16.93
CA ALA A 524 10.55 15.43 -18.23
C ALA A 524 11.17 14.03 -18.10
N GLY A 525 12.04 13.81 -17.10
CA GLY A 525 12.61 12.49 -16.83
C GLY A 525 11.54 11.52 -16.33
N ASP A 526 10.99 11.79 -15.15
CA ASP A 526 9.88 11.02 -14.58
C ASP A 526 8.77 11.92 -14.04
N THR A 527 7.54 11.44 -14.17
CA THR A 527 6.36 12.12 -13.61
C THR A 527 5.95 11.49 -12.29
N THR A 528 6.09 12.24 -11.20
CA THR A 528 5.64 11.78 -9.88
C THR A 528 4.12 11.81 -9.80
N LEU A 529 3.48 10.64 -9.85
CA LEU A 529 2.05 10.48 -9.63
C LEU A 529 1.79 9.39 -8.59
N VAL A 530 1.52 9.81 -7.34
CA VAL A 530 1.12 8.88 -6.27
C VAL A 530 -0.39 8.66 -6.36
N LEU A 531 -0.83 7.79 -7.28
CA LEU A 531 -2.25 7.44 -7.43
C LEU A 531 -2.44 5.92 -7.44
N LEU A 532 -2.23 5.28 -6.28
CA LEU A 532 -2.64 3.88 -6.02
C LEU A 532 -4.13 3.65 -6.37
N SER A 533 -4.94 4.69 -6.19
CA SER A 533 -6.35 4.78 -6.58
C SER A 533 -6.60 4.62 -8.07
N LEU A 534 -5.76 5.16 -8.95
CA LEU A 534 -5.95 5.03 -10.40
C LEU A 534 -5.59 3.65 -10.92
N TYR A 535 -4.54 3.04 -10.36
CA TYR A 535 -4.16 1.68 -10.71
C TYR A 535 -5.29 0.69 -10.42
N SER A 536 -5.92 0.83 -9.25
CA SER A 536 -7.03 -0.03 -8.81
C SER A 536 -8.34 0.29 -9.54
N SER A 537 -8.66 1.57 -9.77
CA SER A 537 -9.83 2.00 -10.54
C SER A 537 -9.78 1.53 -12.00
N GLY A 538 -8.61 1.65 -12.65
CA GLY A 538 -8.37 1.16 -14.00
C GLY A 538 -8.47 -0.36 -14.16
N ARG A 539 -8.47 -1.12 -13.05
CA ARG A 539 -8.59 -2.58 -13.01
C ARG A 539 -9.90 -3.09 -12.42
N ASP A 540 -10.85 -2.19 -12.23
CA ASP A 540 -12.14 -2.53 -11.65
C ASP A 540 -13.13 -2.94 -12.74
N GLU A 541 -13.60 -4.18 -12.68
CA GLU A 541 -14.58 -4.73 -13.62
C GLU A 541 -15.92 -3.98 -13.59
N ARG A 542 -16.21 -3.25 -12.49
CA ARG A 542 -17.38 -2.35 -12.40
C ARG A 542 -17.27 -1.19 -13.37
N PHE A 543 -16.06 -0.78 -13.74
CA PHE A 543 -15.79 0.40 -14.57
C PHE A 543 -15.28 0.04 -15.95
N PHE A 544 -14.62 -1.11 -16.12
CA PHE A 544 -14.05 -1.57 -17.37
C PHE A 544 -14.32 -3.07 -17.56
N SER A 545 -15.05 -3.44 -18.61
CA SER A 545 -15.16 -4.85 -19.04
C SER A 545 -13.79 -5.40 -19.44
N ASP A 546 -13.41 -6.60 -19.00
CA ASP A 546 -12.08 -7.20 -19.26
C ASP A 546 -10.90 -6.25 -18.97
N PRO A 547 -10.75 -5.74 -17.74
CA PRO A 547 -9.82 -4.67 -17.42
C PRO A 547 -8.34 -5.05 -17.59
N GLU A 548 -8.03 -6.35 -17.57
CA GLU A 548 -6.67 -6.86 -17.77
C GLU A 548 -6.29 -6.98 -19.26
N GLN A 549 -7.25 -6.80 -20.19
CA GLN A 549 -6.98 -6.80 -21.62
C GLN A 549 -6.66 -5.41 -22.14
N PHE A 550 -5.58 -5.29 -22.91
CA PHE A 550 -5.30 -4.09 -23.70
C PHE A 550 -6.29 -3.99 -24.87
N ASN A 551 -7.32 -3.17 -24.70
CA ASN A 551 -8.32 -2.90 -25.72
C ASN A 551 -8.44 -1.38 -25.96
N PRO A 552 -7.84 -0.82 -27.02
CA PRO A 552 -7.94 0.62 -27.32
C PRO A 552 -9.35 1.05 -27.75
N TYR A 553 -10.15 0.13 -28.31
CA TYR A 553 -11.50 0.43 -28.82
C TYR A 553 -12.52 0.70 -27.71
N ARG A 554 -12.22 0.38 -26.45
CA ARG A 554 -13.11 0.72 -25.32
C ARG A 554 -13.34 2.22 -25.15
N TRP A 555 -12.45 3.04 -25.70
CA TRP A 555 -12.54 4.49 -25.64
C TRP A 555 -13.34 5.09 -26.80
N ASP A 556 -13.76 4.25 -27.76
CA ASP A 556 -14.59 4.67 -28.89
C ASP A 556 -16.06 4.81 -28.44
N ARG A 557 -16.54 6.06 -28.45
CA ARG A 557 -17.91 6.41 -28.04
C ARG A 557 -18.97 5.87 -29.00
N SER A 558 -18.61 5.53 -30.24
CA SER A 558 -19.52 4.93 -31.21
C SER A 558 -19.81 3.45 -30.88
N ILE A 559 -18.79 2.72 -30.42
CA ILE A 559 -18.85 1.29 -30.05
C ILE A 559 -19.46 1.11 -28.65
N ALA A 560 -19.25 2.06 -27.73
CA ALA A 560 -19.81 2.03 -26.38
C ALA A 560 -21.35 2.12 -26.33
N LYS A 561 -22.01 2.58 -27.39
CA LYS A 561 -23.48 2.65 -27.48
C LYS A 561 -24.13 1.34 -27.95
N THR A 562 -23.38 0.50 -28.67
CA THR A 562 -23.89 -0.73 -29.31
C THR A 562 -23.48 -2.01 -28.58
N SER A 563 -22.47 -1.93 -27.72
CA SER A 563 -21.99 -3.06 -26.92
C SER A 563 -22.49 -2.98 -25.48
N SER A 564 -22.76 -4.14 -24.87
CA SER A 564 -23.03 -4.31 -23.43
C SER A 564 -21.79 -4.06 -22.54
N SER A 565 -20.76 -3.40 -23.09
CA SER A 565 -19.47 -3.21 -22.42
C SER A 565 -19.50 -1.99 -21.49
N THR A 566 -19.28 -2.21 -20.20
CA THR A 566 -19.17 -1.13 -19.22
C THR A 566 -17.82 -0.44 -19.37
N THR A 567 -17.81 0.82 -19.81
CA THR A 567 -16.62 1.68 -19.80
C THR A 567 -16.93 3.02 -19.13
N THR A 568 -16.33 3.27 -17.97
CA THR A 568 -16.46 4.52 -17.22
C THR A 568 -15.21 5.36 -17.40
N ALA A 569 -15.22 6.30 -18.36
CA ALA A 569 -14.02 7.08 -18.68
C ALA A 569 -13.42 7.85 -17.48
N ALA A 570 -14.28 8.27 -16.55
CA ALA A 570 -13.88 8.96 -15.33
C ALA A 570 -13.09 8.09 -14.35
N ALA A 571 -13.09 6.76 -14.52
CA ALA A 571 -12.29 5.83 -13.74
C ALA A 571 -10.81 5.81 -14.17
N SER A 572 -10.44 6.58 -15.20
CA SER A 572 -9.06 6.79 -15.65
C SER A 572 -8.73 8.28 -15.70
N LEU A 573 -7.80 8.74 -14.85
CA LEU A 573 -7.38 10.14 -14.76
C LEU A 573 -5.84 10.28 -14.81
N PRO A 574 -5.17 9.82 -15.88
CA PRO A 574 -3.70 9.77 -15.95
C PRO A 574 -3.00 11.12 -15.77
N PHE A 575 -3.69 12.23 -16.03
CA PHE A 575 -3.20 13.60 -15.87
C PHE A 575 -3.87 14.38 -14.72
N ALA A 576 -4.60 13.66 -13.84
CA ALA A 576 -5.48 14.21 -12.81
C ALA A 576 -6.55 15.18 -13.37
N LEU A 577 -7.29 15.84 -12.49
CA LEU A 577 -8.30 16.86 -12.80
C LEU A 577 -8.06 18.12 -11.95
N GLY A 578 -8.81 19.18 -12.22
CA GLY A 578 -8.79 20.41 -11.42
C GLY A 578 -7.67 21.38 -11.81
N ALA A 579 -7.50 22.42 -10.99
CA ALA A 579 -6.59 23.52 -11.27
C ALA A 579 -5.10 23.11 -11.19
N ARG A 580 -4.80 22.02 -10.48
CA ARG A 580 -3.45 21.47 -10.30
C ARG A 580 -3.19 20.20 -11.12
N SER A 581 -4.02 19.94 -12.13
CA SER A 581 -3.78 18.88 -13.14
C SER A 581 -2.40 19.03 -13.80
N CYS A 582 -1.93 17.98 -14.48
CA CYS A 582 -0.60 17.98 -15.09
C CYS A 582 -0.41 19.16 -16.06
N ILE A 583 0.55 20.04 -15.76
CA ILE A 583 0.86 21.21 -16.61
C ILE A 583 1.44 20.79 -17.97
N GLY A 584 2.14 19.65 -18.00
CA GLY A 584 2.74 19.08 -19.21
C GLY A 584 1.81 18.15 -19.99
N GLN A 585 0.51 18.06 -19.65
CA GLN A 585 -0.41 17.09 -20.27
C GLN A 585 -0.38 17.14 -21.80
N LYS A 586 -0.42 18.33 -22.39
CA LYS A 586 -0.43 18.47 -23.86
C LYS A 586 0.88 18.06 -24.49
N ILE A 587 2.02 18.38 -23.88
CA ILE A 587 3.34 17.95 -24.35
C ILE A 587 3.44 16.42 -24.29
N ALA A 588 3.05 15.81 -23.17
CA ALA A 588 3.03 14.37 -22.98
C ALA A 588 2.14 13.65 -24.02
N GLN A 589 0.93 14.16 -24.26
CA GLN A 589 0.02 13.60 -25.27
C GLN A 589 0.60 13.72 -26.68
N LEU A 590 1.05 14.92 -27.08
CA LEU A 590 1.61 15.15 -28.42
C LEU A 590 2.83 14.26 -28.67
N GLN A 591 3.80 14.24 -27.75
CA GLN A 591 5.02 13.47 -27.95
C GLN A 591 4.73 11.95 -28.05
N MET A 592 3.86 11.41 -27.19
CA MET A 592 3.48 10.00 -27.24
C MET A 592 2.76 9.66 -28.55
N HIS A 593 1.81 10.50 -28.99
CA HIS A 593 1.09 10.26 -30.23
C HIS A 593 2.02 10.31 -31.46
N TYR A 594 2.90 11.32 -31.56
CA TYR A 594 3.84 11.44 -32.69
C TYR A 594 4.81 10.27 -32.74
N LEU A 595 5.51 9.99 -31.64
CA LEU A 595 6.49 8.92 -31.62
C LEU A 595 5.84 7.56 -31.91
N LEU A 596 4.72 7.24 -31.24
CA LEU A 596 4.03 5.97 -31.47
C LEU A 596 3.51 5.85 -32.91
N SER A 597 2.92 6.90 -33.47
CA SER A 597 2.42 6.87 -34.85
C SER A 597 3.54 6.59 -35.85
N MET A 598 4.68 7.27 -35.71
CA MET A 598 5.81 7.09 -36.62
C MET A 598 6.50 5.74 -36.45
N ILE A 599 6.63 5.25 -35.21
CA ILE A 599 7.16 3.90 -34.96
C ILE A 599 6.25 2.86 -35.61
N LEU A 600 4.93 2.93 -35.38
CA LEU A 600 3.97 1.93 -35.89
C LEU A 600 3.85 1.91 -37.41
N THR A 601 4.16 3.02 -38.09
CA THR A 601 4.18 3.07 -39.57
C THR A 601 5.47 2.52 -40.19
N LYS A 602 6.54 2.41 -39.41
CA LYS A 602 7.87 2.06 -39.91
C LYS A 602 8.41 0.73 -39.38
N PHE A 603 7.94 0.29 -38.22
CA PHE A 603 8.47 -0.88 -37.53
C PHE A 603 7.38 -1.82 -37.05
N ASP A 604 7.61 -3.10 -37.25
CA ASP A 604 6.99 -4.19 -36.51
C ASP A 604 7.77 -4.42 -35.21
N MET A 605 7.08 -4.35 -34.07
CA MET A 605 7.68 -4.43 -32.74
C MET A 605 7.42 -5.78 -32.11
N SER A 606 8.47 -6.41 -31.58
CA SER A 606 8.34 -7.66 -30.84
C SER A 606 9.20 -7.67 -29.57
N ILE A 607 8.91 -8.60 -28.66
CA ILE A 607 9.72 -8.83 -27.45
C ILE A 607 10.44 -10.18 -27.56
N PRO A 608 11.66 -10.31 -27.03
CA PRO A 608 12.38 -11.59 -27.04
C PRO A 608 11.59 -12.70 -26.34
N GLU A 609 11.65 -13.92 -26.88
CA GLU A 609 10.85 -15.06 -26.38
C GLU A 609 11.08 -15.35 -24.89
N LYS A 610 12.34 -15.26 -24.44
CA LYS A 610 12.71 -15.43 -23.03
C LYS A 610 11.99 -14.43 -22.12
N GLN A 611 11.83 -13.18 -22.58
CA GLN A 611 11.13 -12.15 -21.82
C GLN A 611 9.62 -12.33 -21.85
N ARG A 612 9.06 -12.82 -22.98
CA ARG A 612 7.64 -13.16 -23.11
C ARG A 612 7.17 -14.13 -22.01
N GLN A 613 8.04 -15.05 -21.61
CA GLN A 613 7.78 -16.05 -20.56
C GLN A 613 7.90 -15.49 -19.13
N GLN A 614 8.54 -14.34 -18.92
CA GLN A 614 8.88 -13.80 -17.59
C GLN A 614 7.80 -12.89 -16.97
N GLN A 615 6.67 -12.67 -17.64
CA GLN A 615 5.54 -11.81 -17.23
C GLN A 615 5.98 -10.47 -16.59
N ILE A 616 6.06 -9.42 -17.41
CA ILE A 616 6.35 -8.05 -16.94
C ILE A 616 5.22 -7.55 -16.04
N LYS A 617 5.56 -7.11 -14.82
CA LYS A 617 4.61 -6.64 -13.81
C LYS A 617 4.91 -5.19 -13.42
N PRO A 618 3.88 -4.38 -13.14
CA PRO A 618 4.08 -3.05 -12.59
C PRO A 618 4.52 -3.13 -11.12
N ILE A 619 5.48 -2.29 -10.73
CA ILE A 619 5.90 -2.05 -9.35
C ILE A 619 5.90 -0.56 -9.06
N LEU A 620 5.68 -0.20 -7.79
CA LEU A 620 5.71 1.20 -7.34
C LEU A 620 7.12 1.54 -6.84
N LYS A 621 7.81 2.43 -7.56
CA LYS A 621 9.07 3.08 -7.15
C LYS A 621 8.87 4.59 -7.21
N MET A 622 8.05 5.15 -6.33
CA MET A 622 7.51 6.52 -6.39
C MET A 622 6.52 6.75 -7.56
N ILE A 623 6.85 6.21 -8.73
CA ILE A 623 6.00 6.09 -9.92
C ILE A 623 5.78 4.61 -10.24
N THR A 624 4.82 4.30 -11.11
CA THR A 624 4.61 2.92 -11.56
C THR A 624 5.59 2.61 -12.69
N VAL A 625 6.50 1.66 -12.46
CA VAL A 625 7.50 1.21 -13.45
C VAL A 625 7.42 -0.30 -13.65
N PRO A 626 8.00 -0.86 -14.72
CA PRO A 626 8.20 -2.30 -14.87
C PRO A 626 9.08 -2.88 -13.75
N ASN A 627 8.79 -4.12 -13.33
CA ASN A 627 9.61 -4.85 -12.36
C ASN A 627 10.98 -5.26 -12.88
N MET A 628 11.18 -5.18 -14.20
CA MET A 628 12.41 -5.55 -14.90
C MET A 628 12.55 -4.72 -16.19
N PRO A 629 13.77 -4.53 -16.72
CA PRO A 629 13.97 -3.83 -17.99
C PRO A 629 13.17 -4.48 -19.12
N VAL A 630 12.52 -3.67 -19.95
CA VAL A 630 11.77 -4.15 -21.13
C VAL A 630 12.69 -4.17 -22.34
N GLN A 631 12.70 -5.27 -23.08
CA GLN A 631 13.47 -5.43 -24.31
C GLN A 631 12.52 -5.39 -25.50
N VAL A 632 12.83 -4.57 -26.49
CA VAL A 632 12.01 -4.39 -27.70
C VAL A 632 12.90 -4.59 -28.92
N ILE A 633 12.44 -5.40 -29.87
CA ILE A 633 13.06 -5.59 -31.18
C ILE A 633 12.24 -4.75 -32.17
N PHE A 634 12.92 -3.88 -32.91
CA PHE A 634 12.32 -3.09 -33.98
C PHE A 634 12.70 -3.70 -35.32
N LYS A 635 11.73 -4.19 -36.07
CA LYS A 635 11.92 -4.73 -37.41
C LYS A 635 11.30 -3.79 -38.42
N SER A 636 12.07 -3.25 -39.36
CA SER A 636 11.52 -2.38 -40.41
C SER A 636 10.43 -3.10 -41.20
N ILE A 637 9.32 -2.40 -41.46
CA ILE A 637 8.21 -2.87 -42.33
C ILE A 637 8.55 -2.64 -43.79
#